data_AF-A0A927SRD7-F1
#
_entry.id   AF-A0A927SRD7-F1
#
_cell.length_a   1.000
_cell.length_b   1.000
_cell.length_c   1.000
_cell.angle_alpha   90.00
_cell.angle_beta   90.00
_cell.angle_gamma   90.00
#
_symmetry.space_group_name_H-M   'P 1'
#
loop_
_entity.id
_entity.type
_entity.pdbx_description
1 polymer ?
#
loop_
_entity_poly.entity_id
_entity_poly.type
_entity_poly.pdbx_seq_one_letter_code
_entity_poly.pdbx_strand_id
1 'polypeptide(L)'
;MEQFDGRVAESWQPTFENVTREFINDALPKILFNVDLPNFRFDFRENKAIEFIEQTLINYTGKYQPEKVQKIMDAIKSKCDGNEIAPVMVVNDYKKFFEYLRMIYEKHIELHFQRSDMSFFPRWEKENLFELIWLRATPDDFNNPEEFLRKQSEMICDKTFDKFNNETFLGEVKFLDDNVLCIKNGIGRTWDENSREMEFIIYDKYYYEKKELICRPRYKLPLIRYGIYKKNGKKVCYIGSIQSKTDDYSKTDLQKQIDRKKYKANEGVAREGIEQVEPKCILALSLFVNLLHKEGITDIEIPGLYVLDYEYHEKRSKRLLKEFNAKWTEEKKEKHPDWYKEELFYLNRSCGKEDLISEIKSERLIAIVRRLMYHYPNVDIKSYPGDVDSFMHMNAPVIRDKKQISGSVFQELYSLIETKSMDR
;
A
#
# COMPACT_ATOMS: atom_id res chain seq x y z
N MET A 1 20.88 11.87 9.99
CA MET A 1 21.00 11.38 8.61
C MET A 1 22.31 10.64 8.53
N GLU A 2 22.28 9.33 8.73
CA GLU A 2 23.44 8.48 8.41
C GLU A 2 23.52 8.34 6.89
N GLN A 3 24.74 8.39 6.35
CA GLN A 3 25.03 8.13 4.95
C GLN A 3 24.77 6.64 4.67
N PHE A 4 23.92 6.33 3.69
CA PHE A 4 23.61 4.96 3.28
C PHE A 4 24.80 4.35 2.50
N ASP A 5 25.28 3.18 2.90
CA ASP A 5 26.40 2.42 2.28
C ASP A 5 25.92 1.31 1.31
N GLY A 6 24.71 1.47 0.76
CA GLY A 6 24.12 0.51 -0.18
C GLY A 6 24.67 0.69 -1.60
N ARG A 7 25.14 -0.39 -2.23
CA ARG A 7 25.66 -0.31 -3.62
C ARG A 7 24.53 -0.33 -4.63
N VAL A 8 24.41 0.75 -5.41
CA VAL A 8 23.51 0.86 -6.56
C VAL A 8 24.37 0.93 -7.82
N ALA A 9 24.00 0.17 -8.86
CA ALA A 9 24.70 0.24 -10.14
C ALA A 9 24.71 1.68 -10.66
N GLU A 10 25.80 2.11 -11.30
CA GLU A 10 25.94 3.51 -11.78
C GLU A 10 24.81 3.89 -12.76
N SER A 11 24.44 2.96 -13.64
CA SER A 11 23.30 3.09 -14.54
C SER A 11 21.95 3.19 -13.82
N TRP A 12 21.86 2.83 -12.55
CA TRP A 12 20.63 2.87 -11.75
C TRP A 12 20.64 3.93 -10.67
N GLN A 13 21.63 4.82 -10.67
CA GLN A 13 21.59 6.00 -9.81
C GLN A 13 20.34 6.82 -10.12
N PRO A 14 19.65 7.41 -9.12
CA PRO A 14 18.36 8.08 -9.30
C PRO A 14 18.50 9.48 -9.92
N THR A 15 19.22 9.58 -11.03
CA THR A 15 19.33 10.78 -11.87
C THR A 15 18.14 10.85 -12.83
N PHE A 16 17.80 12.05 -13.29
CA PHE A 16 16.72 12.22 -14.27
C PHE A 16 16.98 11.40 -15.55
N GLU A 17 18.21 11.42 -16.06
CA GLU A 17 18.62 10.66 -17.25
C GLU A 17 18.47 9.14 -17.05
N ASN A 18 18.97 8.60 -15.94
CA ASN A 18 18.86 7.17 -15.68
C ASN A 18 17.39 6.75 -15.53
N VAL A 19 16.60 7.47 -14.73
CA VAL A 19 15.19 7.12 -14.49
C VAL A 19 14.37 7.18 -15.78
N THR A 20 14.52 8.24 -16.57
CA THR A 20 13.85 8.35 -17.87
C THR A 20 14.28 7.23 -18.81
N ARG A 21 15.58 6.96 -18.92
CA ARG A 21 16.11 5.87 -19.74
C ARG A 21 15.55 4.52 -19.33
N GLU A 22 15.63 4.16 -18.05
CA GLU A 22 15.16 2.86 -17.56
C GLU A 22 13.64 2.72 -17.72
N PHE A 23 12.88 3.78 -17.45
CA PHE A 23 11.43 3.75 -17.66
C PHE A 23 11.09 3.57 -19.14
N ILE A 24 11.65 4.38 -20.03
CA ILE A 24 11.34 4.39 -21.47
C ILE A 24 11.79 3.08 -22.16
N ASN A 25 12.98 2.56 -21.84
CA ASN A 25 13.53 1.39 -22.53
C ASN A 25 13.05 0.05 -21.95
N ASP A 26 12.80 -0.02 -20.64
CA ASP A 26 12.46 -1.28 -19.96
C ASP A 26 11.00 -1.35 -19.52
N ALA A 27 10.49 -0.35 -18.80
CA ALA A 27 9.17 -0.43 -18.17
C ALA A 27 8.04 -0.12 -19.15
N LEU A 28 8.16 0.96 -19.92
CA LEU A 28 7.15 1.40 -20.88
C LEU A 28 6.75 0.30 -21.89
N PRO A 29 7.69 -0.45 -22.51
CA PRO A 29 7.32 -1.53 -23.44
C PRO A 29 6.59 -2.68 -22.74
N LYS A 30 6.91 -2.96 -21.46
CA LYS A 30 6.20 -3.96 -20.68
C LYS A 30 4.77 -3.49 -20.36
N ILE A 31 4.60 -2.24 -19.95
CA ILE A 31 3.28 -1.64 -19.71
C ILE A 31 2.43 -1.68 -20.99
N LEU A 32 3.01 -1.34 -22.14
CA LEU A 32 2.27 -1.31 -23.41
C LEU A 32 1.91 -2.71 -23.94
N PHE A 33 2.76 -3.72 -23.75
CA PHE A 33 2.65 -4.96 -24.53
C PHE A 33 2.75 -6.27 -23.73
N ASN A 34 3.10 -6.25 -22.44
CA ASN A 34 3.22 -7.48 -21.66
C ASN A 34 1.83 -7.99 -21.26
N VAL A 35 1.51 -9.22 -21.68
CA VAL A 35 0.23 -9.88 -21.39
C VAL A 35 -0.01 -10.15 -19.90
N ASP A 36 1.05 -10.13 -19.10
CA ASP A 36 1.01 -10.39 -17.66
C ASP A 36 0.80 -9.14 -16.80
N LEU A 37 0.89 -7.96 -17.40
CA LEU A 37 0.69 -6.67 -16.71
C LEU A 37 -0.57 -5.99 -17.25
N PRO A 38 -1.26 -5.16 -16.46
CA PRO A 38 -2.29 -4.26 -16.96
C PRO A 38 -1.73 -3.43 -18.11
N ASN A 39 -2.42 -3.42 -19.25
CA ASN A 39 -1.94 -2.68 -20.41
C ASN A 39 -2.72 -1.39 -20.55
N PHE A 40 -1.99 -0.28 -20.59
CA PHE A 40 -2.54 1.04 -20.80
C PHE A 40 -1.57 1.89 -21.61
N ARG A 41 -2.07 2.95 -22.22
CA ARG A 41 -1.31 3.81 -23.12
C ARG A 41 -0.92 5.11 -22.44
N PHE A 42 0.12 5.76 -22.96
CA PHE A 42 0.49 7.12 -22.57
C PHE A 42 0.27 8.08 -23.75
N ASP A 43 -0.49 9.14 -23.51
CA ASP A 43 -0.69 10.25 -24.42
C ASP A 43 0.13 11.44 -23.92
N PHE A 44 1.33 11.60 -24.47
CA PHE A 44 2.20 12.72 -24.15
C PHE A 44 1.82 13.93 -25.01
N ARG A 45 1.21 14.94 -24.38
CA ARG A 45 0.64 16.11 -25.08
C ARG A 45 1.67 17.07 -25.66
N GLU A 46 2.87 17.09 -25.10
CA GLU A 46 3.96 17.92 -25.60
C GLU A 46 4.72 17.22 -26.73
N ASN A 47 4.81 17.84 -27.92
CA ASN A 47 5.64 17.30 -29.02
C ASN A 47 7.09 17.05 -28.59
N LYS A 48 7.63 17.94 -27.73
CA LYS A 48 8.97 17.79 -27.15
C LYS A 48 9.12 16.51 -26.31
N ALA A 49 8.05 16.04 -25.68
CA ALA A 49 8.07 14.78 -24.94
C ALA A 49 8.21 13.60 -25.90
N ILE A 50 7.46 13.60 -27.01
CA ILE A 50 7.54 12.56 -28.05
C ILE A 50 8.95 12.53 -28.65
N GLU A 51 9.51 13.68 -29.01
CA GLU A 51 10.89 13.81 -29.50
C GLU A 51 11.91 13.29 -28.47
N PHE A 52 11.74 13.65 -27.19
CA PHE A 52 12.61 13.18 -26.11
C PHE A 52 12.57 11.65 -25.95
N ILE A 53 11.38 11.06 -26.01
CA ILE A 53 11.20 9.60 -25.92
C ILE A 53 11.83 8.91 -27.13
N GLU A 54 11.58 9.41 -28.34
CA GLU A 54 12.15 8.86 -29.58
C GLU A 54 13.68 8.87 -29.54
N GLN A 55 14.29 9.99 -29.16
CA GLN A 55 15.75 10.08 -29.03
C GLN A 55 16.30 9.16 -27.95
N THR A 56 15.61 9.03 -26.81
CA THR A 56 16.00 8.10 -25.75
C THR A 56 15.98 6.66 -26.27
N LEU A 57 14.94 6.25 -27.00
CA LEU A 57 14.85 4.92 -27.57
C LEU A 57 15.93 4.67 -28.64
N ILE A 58 16.20 5.64 -29.53
CA ILE A 58 17.23 5.53 -30.56
C ILE A 58 18.62 5.34 -29.94
N ASN A 59 18.94 6.16 -28.93
CA ASN A 59 20.27 6.17 -28.31
C ASN A 59 20.59 4.87 -27.55
N TYR A 60 19.60 4.26 -26.90
CA TYR A 60 19.84 3.11 -26.01
C TYR A 60 19.30 1.77 -26.53
N THR A 61 18.30 1.77 -27.41
CA THR A 61 17.68 0.55 -27.96
C THR A 61 17.84 0.45 -29.47
N GLY A 62 17.81 1.57 -30.20
CA GLY A 62 17.68 1.61 -31.67
C GLY A 62 18.78 0.89 -32.45
N LYS A 63 20.01 0.84 -31.91
CA LYS A 63 21.12 0.11 -32.54
C LYS A 63 20.90 -1.42 -32.55
N TYR A 64 20.17 -1.94 -31.56
CA TYR A 64 20.06 -3.38 -31.32
C TYR A 64 18.67 -3.93 -31.65
N GLN A 65 17.63 -3.11 -31.51
CA GLN A 65 16.22 -3.52 -31.68
C GLN A 65 15.40 -2.38 -32.33
N PRO A 66 15.70 -2.00 -33.59
CA PRO A 66 14.98 -0.93 -34.29
C PRO A 66 13.48 -1.20 -34.42
N GLU A 67 13.08 -2.47 -34.57
CA GLU A 67 11.68 -2.90 -34.62
C GLU A 67 10.94 -2.65 -33.29
N LYS A 68 11.65 -2.80 -32.16
CA LYS A 68 11.09 -2.47 -30.84
C LYS A 68 10.85 -0.97 -30.71
N VAL A 69 11.81 -0.16 -31.16
CA VAL A 69 11.66 1.31 -31.16
C VAL A 69 10.45 1.74 -31.99
N GLN A 70 10.34 1.23 -33.22
CA GLN A 70 9.21 1.55 -34.09
C GLN A 70 7.88 1.19 -33.43
N LYS A 71 7.76 -0.03 -32.89
CA LYS A 71 6.54 -0.49 -32.22
C LYS A 71 6.14 0.39 -31.04
N ILE A 72 7.10 0.82 -30.21
CA ILE A 72 6.83 1.72 -29.08
C ILE A 72 6.37 3.09 -29.60
N MET A 73 7.07 3.65 -30.59
CA MET A 73 6.73 4.97 -31.14
C MET A 73 5.38 4.97 -31.84
N ASP A 74 5.01 3.89 -32.53
CA ASP A 74 3.67 3.72 -33.12
C ASP A 74 2.59 3.73 -32.04
N ALA A 75 2.82 3.03 -30.92
CA ALA A 75 1.89 3.00 -29.79
C ALA A 75 1.80 4.33 -29.02
N ILE A 76 2.82 5.19 -29.06
CA ILE A 76 2.77 6.54 -28.49
C ILE A 76 2.09 7.52 -29.45
N LYS A 77 2.36 7.40 -30.76
CA LYS A 77 1.88 8.33 -31.79
C LYS A 77 0.46 8.03 -32.27
N SER A 78 -0.03 6.79 -32.13
CA SER A 78 -1.41 6.48 -32.54
C SER A 78 -2.39 7.29 -31.68
N LYS A 79 -3.29 8.03 -32.32
CA LYS A 79 -4.40 8.64 -31.57
C LYS A 79 -5.40 7.54 -31.23
N CYS A 80 -6.16 7.69 -30.15
CA CYS A 80 -7.27 6.76 -29.90
C CYS A 80 -8.25 6.82 -31.08
N ASP A 81 -8.23 5.78 -31.90
CA ASP A 81 -9.36 5.45 -32.73
C ASP A 81 -10.43 4.97 -31.76
N GLY A 82 -11.65 5.51 -31.80
CA GLY A 82 -12.71 5.28 -30.79
C GLY A 82 -13.17 3.83 -30.56
N ASN A 83 -12.44 2.84 -31.08
CA ASN A 83 -12.62 1.40 -30.92
C ASN A 83 -11.55 0.73 -30.02
N GLU A 84 -10.51 1.43 -29.56
CA GLU A 84 -9.52 0.85 -28.65
C GLU A 84 -10.02 0.84 -27.19
N ILE A 85 -9.94 -0.34 -26.56
CA ILE A 85 -10.46 -0.62 -25.19
C ILE A 85 -9.44 -0.24 -24.10
N ALA A 86 -8.17 -0.01 -24.44
CA ALA A 86 -7.11 0.22 -23.46
C ALA A 86 -7.20 1.64 -22.85
N PRO A 87 -7.11 1.79 -21.52
CA PRO A 87 -7.14 3.10 -20.88
C PRO A 87 -5.90 3.93 -21.26
N VAL A 88 -6.05 5.25 -21.28
CA VAL A 88 -5.01 6.19 -21.71
C VAL A 88 -4.69 7.18 -20.60
N MET A 89 -3.41 7.22 -20.22
CA MET A 89 -2.87 8.16 -19.25
C MET A 89 -2.34 9.39 -19.98
N VAL A 90 -2.97 10.54 -19.73
CA VAL A 90 -2.68 11.80 -20.44
C VAL A 90 -1.61 12.59 -19.68
N VAL A 91 -0.41 12.62 -20.24
CA VAL A 91 0.74 13.34 -19.67
C VAL A 91 0.82 14.74 -20.28
N ASN A 92 0.62 15.76 -19.45
CA ASN A 92 0.60 17.16 -19.82
C ASN A 92 1.97 17.85 -19.66
N ASP A 93 2.78 17.41 -18.70
CA ASP A 93 4.11 17.94 -18.39
C ASP A 93 5.09 16.78 -18.16
N TYR A 94 5.76 16.35 -19.23
CA TYR A 94 6.62 15.15 -19.16
C TYR A 94 7.81 15.34 -18.22
N LYS A 95 8.28 16.58 -18.04
CA LYS A 95 9.40 16.86 -17.13
C LYS A 95 8.99 16.67 -15.68
N LYS A 96 7.84 17.20 -15.27
CA LYS A 96 7.31 16.96 -13.92
C LYS A 96 6.99 15.49 -13.71
N PHE A 97 6.39 14.83 -14.69
CA PHE A 97 6.11 13.40 -14.65
C PHE A 97 7.37 12.59 -14.31
N PHE A 98 8.45 12.79 -15.07
CA PHE A 98 9.69 12.05 -14.86
C PHE A 98 10.46 12.50 -13.60
N GLU A 99 10.36 13.77 -13.21
CA GLU A 99 10.99 14.25 -11.97
C GLU A 99 10.33 13.64 -10.73
N TYR A 100 8.99 13.58 -10.68
CA TYR A 100 8.31 12.91 -9.56
C TYR A 100 8.61 11.41 -9.55
N LEU A 101 8.64 10.76 -10.71
CA LEU A 101 9.04 9.35 -10.81
C LEU A 101 10.48 9.13 -10.29
N ARG A 102 11.40 10.06 -10.58
CA ARG A 102 12.77 10.04 -10.07
C ARG A 102 12.82 10.19 -8.56
N MET A 103 12.07 11.14 -7.99
CA MET A 103 11.98 11.33 -6.53
C MET A 103 11.44 10.08 -5.82
N ILE A 104 10.41 9.45 -6.39
CA ILE A 104 9.87 8.19 -5.87
C ILE A 104 10.94 7.10 -5.91
N TYR A 105 11.65 6.96 -7.04
CA TYR A 105 12.69 5.96 -7.20
C TYR A 105 13.87 6.16 -6.23
N GLU A 106 14.34 7.39 -6.07
CA GLU A 106 15.37 7.76 -5.11
C GLU A 106 15.00 7.31 -3.70
N LYS A 107 13.80 7.70 -3.26
CA LYS A 107 13.34 7.35 -1.91
C LYS A 107 13.07 5.85 -1.77
N HIS A 108 12.64 5.21 -2.84
CA HIS A 108 12.41 3.78 -2.88
C HIS A 108 13.70 2.97 -2.66
N ILE A 109 14.82 3.39 -3.27
CA ILE A 109 16.16 2.81 -3.03
C ILE A 109 16.52 2.93 -1.54
N GLU A 110 16.35 4.12 -0.96
CA GLU A 110 16.64 4.36 0.47
C GLU A 110 15.84 3.40 1.37
N LEU A 111 14.53 3.30 1.12
CA LEU A 111 13.64 2.43 1.88
C LEU A 111 13.92 0.94 1.67
N HIS A 112 14.40 0.53 0.49
CA HIS A 112 14.82 -0.86 0.24
C HIS A 112 15.98 -1.25 1.17
N PHE A 113 16.99 -0.39 1.30
CA PHE A 113 18.13 -0.66 2.19
C PHE A 113 17.76 -0.59 3.67
N GLN A 114 16.78 0.22 4.05
CA GLN A 114 16.29 0.25 5.42
C GLN A 114 15.50 -1.01 5.82
N ARG A 115 14.80 -1.64 4.86
CA ARG A 115 13.96 -2.81 5.14
C ARG A 115 14.63 -4.15 4.91
N SER A 116 15.79 -4.18 4.26
CA SER A 116 16.46 -5.42 3.86
C SER A 116 17.90 -5.43 4.33
N ASP A 117 18.40 -6.61 4.66
CA ASP A 117 19.81 -6.81 5.02
C ASP A 117 20.72 -6.91 3.76
N MET A 118 20.23 -6.44 2.60
CA MET A 118 20.95 -6.53 1.33
C MET A 118 21.94 -5.36 1.19
N SER A 119 23.16 -5.68 0.73
CA SER A 119 24.20 -4.67 0.46
C SER A 119 24.16 -4.09 -0.96
N PHE A 120 23.18 -4.51 -1.78
CA PHE A 120 23.02 -4.05 -3.16
C PHE A 120 21.54 -3.89 -3.52
N PHE A 121 21.23 -2.92 -4.39
CA PHE A 121 19.88 -2.71 -4.90
C PHE A 121 19.61 -3.62 -6.10
N PRO A 122 18.67 -4.58 -6.00
CA PRO A 122 18.50 -5.59 -7.02
C PRO A 122 17.62 -5.11 -8.19
N ARG A 123 17.91 -5.63 -9.39
CA ARG A 123 17.17 -5.32 -10.62
C ARG A 123 15.66 -5.51 -10.49
N TRP A 124 15.23 -6.61 -9.86
CA TRP A 124 13.80 -6.92 -9.71
C TRP A 124 13.07 -5.87 -8.86
N GLU A 125 13.75 -5.19 -7.93
CA GLU A 125 13.13 -4.14 -7.13
C GLU A 125 12.93 -2.86 -7.96
N LYS A 126 13.91 -2.49 -8.79
CA LYS A 126 13.77 -1.42 -9.82
C LYS A 126 12.57 -1.69 -10.73
N GLU A 127 12.53 -2.88 -11.30
CA GLU A 127 11.50 -3.29 -12.26
C GLU A 127 10.11 -3.29 -11.61
N ASN A 128 9.98 -3.85 -10.41
CA ASN A 128 8.73 -3.83 -9.65
C ASN A 128 8.24 -2.42 -9.38
N LEU A 129 9.10 -1.46 -9.03
CA LEU A 129 8.65 -0.09 -8.81
C LEU A 129 8.03 0.49 -10.09
N PHE A 130 8.77 0.48 -11.21
CA PHE A 130 8.32 1.13 -12.44
C PHE A 130 7.11 0.44 -13.08
N GLU A 131 6.96 -0.86 -12.87
CA GLU A 131 5.83 -1.64 -13.40
C GLU A 131 4.59 -1.55 -12.51
N LEU A 132 4.75 -1.52 -11.18
CA LEU A 132 3.63 -1.70 -10.25
C LEU A 132 3.15 -0.40 -9.61
N ILE A 133 3.87 0.72 -9.70
CA ILE A 133 3.40 1.99 -9.13
C ILE A 133 2.00 2.37 -9.64
N TRP A 134 1.71 2.06 -10.91
CA TRP A 134 0.45 2.36 -11.58
C TRP A 134 -0.76 1.61 -11.01
N LEU A 135 -0.57 0.50 -10.30
CA LEU A 135 -1.69 -0.24 -9.71
C LEU A 135 -2.45 0.58 -8.65
N ARG A 136 -1.86 1.67 -8.16
CA ARG A 136 -2.49 2.61 -7.22
C ARG A 136 -3.21 3.77 -7.91
N ALA A 137 -3.18 3.84 -9.24
CA ALA A 137 -3.88 4.86 -10.00
C ALA A 137 -5.39 4.59 -9.95
N THR A 138 -6.13 5.60 -9.50
CA THR A 138 -7.58 5.68 -9.60
C THR A 138 -7.97 6.14 -11.01
N PRO A 139 -9.25 6.03 -11.41
CA PRO A 139 -9.71 6.54 -12.70
C PRO A 139 -9.35 8.01 -12.97
N ASP A 140 -9.38 8.87 -11.95
CA ASP A 140 -9.04 10.30 -12.10
C ASP A 140 -7.55 10.53 -12.39
N ASP A 141 -6.68 9.66 -11.88
CA ASP A 141 -5.23 9.79 -12.04
C ASP A 141 -4.77 9.62 -13.50
N PHE A 142 -5.59 8.98 -14.37
CA PHE A 142 -5.32 8.89 -15.80
C PHE A 142 -5.38 10.25 -16.52
N ASN A 143 -6.14 11.20 -15.98
CA ASN A 143 -6.24 12.55 -16.55
C ASN A 143 -5.22 13.52 -15.95
N ASN A 144 -4.57 13.16 -14.84
CA ASN A 144 -3.58 14.00 -14.16
C ASN A 144 -2.49 13.14 -13.48
N PRO A 145 -1.68 12.40 -14.26
CA PRO A 145 -0.67 11.49 -13.74
C PRO A 145 0.47 12.21 -13.02
N GLU A 146 0.71 13.49 -13.33
CA GLU A 146 1.70 14.31 -12.61
C GLU A 146 1.29 14.54 -11.16
N GLU A 147 0.00 14.82 -10.91
CA GLU A 147 -0.52 14.98 -9.55
C GLU A 147 -0.53 13.64 -8.80
N PHE A 148 -0.84 12.53 -9.48
CA PHE A 148 -0.70 11.19 -8.92
C PHE A 148 0.75 10.93 -8.45
N LEU A 149 1.74 11.11 -9.34
CA LEU A 149 3.14 10.89 -9.01
C LEU A 149 3.64 11.89 -7.95
N ARG A 150 3.17 13.14 -7.97
CA ARG A 150 3.47 14.12 -6.91
C ARG A 150 3.01 13.60 -5.56
N LYS A 151 1.74 13.18 -5.43
CA LYS A 151 1.20 12.61 -4.19
C LYS A 151 2.01 11.39 -3.75
N GLN A 152 2.30 10.46 -4.65
CA GLN A 152 3.13 9.28 -4.35
C GLN A 152 4.53 9.68 -3.84
N SER A 153 5.15 10.69 -4.47
CA SER A 153 6.46 11.21 -4.07
C SER A 153 6.42 11.86 -2.67
N GLU A 154 5.36 12.59 -2.32
CA GLU A 154 5.22 13.17 -0.99
C GLU A 154 4.99 12.09 0.06
N MET A 155 4.12 11.12 -0.22
CA MET A 155 3.81 10.02 0.70
C MET A 155 5.04 9.16 1.01
N ILE A 156 5.86 8.81 0.02
CA ILE A 156 7.06 8.01 0.25
C ILE A 156 8.16 8.81 0.97
N CYS A 157 8.19 10.13 0.79
CA CYS A 157 9.14 11.01 1.46
C CYS A 157 8.70 11.47 2.86
N ASP A 158 7.45 11.22 3.26
CA ASP A 158 6.94 11.65 4.56
C ASP A 158 7.69 10.99 5.73
N LYS A 159 7.91 11.81 6.76
CA LYS A 159 8.66 11.46 7.97
C LYS A 159 7.83 11.66 9.24
N THR A 160 6.52 11.92 9.11
CA THR A 160 5.65 12.30 10.24
C THR A 160 5.72 11.28 11.38
N PHE A 161 5.82 9.99 11.05
CA PHE A 161 5.88 8.91 12.02
C PHE A 161 7.23 8.17 12.08
N ASP A 162 8.32 8.78 11.60
CA ASP A 162 9.66 8.17 11.65
C ASP A 162 10.12 7.86 13.09
N LYS A 163 9.58 8.58 14.08
CA LYS A 163 9.80 8.31 15.52
C LYS A 163 9.38 6.91 15.96
N PHE A 164 8.55 6.23 15.16
CA PHE A 164 8.10 4.86 15.40
C PHE A 164 8.76 3.83 14.46
N ASN A 165 9.81 4.18 13.70
CA ASN A 165 10.48 3.22 12.80
C ASN A 165 11.02 2.00 13.57
N ASN A 166 11.44 2.21 14.82
CA ASN A 166 11.71 1.14 15.78
C ASN A 166 10.47 0.84 16.62
N GLU A 167 10.34 -0.42 17.05
CA GLU A 167 9.26 -0.83 17.94
C GLU A 167 9.28 0.03 19.22
N THR A 168 8.13 0.64 19.53
CA THR A 168 7.98 1.58 20.63
C THR A 168 6.86 1.11 21.55
N PHE A 169 7.15 0.99 22.85
CA PHE A 169 6.15 0.68 23.88
C PHE A 169 5.14 1.83 24.00
N LEU A 170 3.85 1.53 23.91
CA LEU A 170 2.76 2.49 24.12
C LEU A 170 2.16 2.39 25.53
N GLY A 171 2.05 1.19 26.09
CA GLY A 171 1.49 0.98 27.42
C GLY A 171 0.83 -0.38 27.60
N GLU A 172 0.22 -0.59 28.75
CA GLU A 172 -0.54 -1.79 29.07
C GLU A 172 -2.03 -1.60 28.75
N VAL A 173 -2.66 -2.65 28.21
CA VAL A 173 -4.06 -2.62 27.78
C VAL A 173 -4.91 -3.43 28.76
N LYS A 174 -5.55 -2.75 29.70
CA LYS A 174 -6.38 -3.31 30.79
C LYS A 174 -7.50 -4.19 30.28
N PHE A 175 -8.24 -3.77 29.26
CA PHE A 175 -9.33 -4.61 28.74
C PHE A 175 -8.82 -5.95 28.16
N LEU A 176 -7.53 -6.04 27.84
CA LEU A 176 -6.80 -7.22 27.39
C LEU A 176 -5.91 -7.85 28.50
N ASP A 177 -6.31 -7.73 29.78
CA ASP A 177 -5.58 -8.23 30.95
C ASP A 177 -4.16 -7.68 31.09
N ASP A 178 -3.99 -6.37 30.86
CA ASP A 178 -2.71 -5.66 31.00
C ASP A 178 -1.61 -6.19 30.06
N ASN A 179 -2.00 -6.78 28.93
CA ASN A 179 -1.05 -7.11 27.87
C ASN A 179 -0.42 -5.85 27.28
N VAL A 180 0.81 -5.98 26.81
CA VAL A 180 1.65 -4.85 26.40
C VAL A 180 1.37 -4.46 24.96
N LEU A 181 1.00 -3.21 24.70
CA LEU A 181 0.84 -2.65 23.37
C LEU A 181 2.10 -1.92 22.92
N CYS A 182 2.58 -2.28 21.74
CA CYS A 182 3.67 -1.63 21.04
C CYS A 182 3.22 -1.15 19.66
N ILE A 183 3.97 -0.18 19.12
CA ILE A 183 3.78 0.36 17.78
C ILE A 183 5.08 0.24 16.97
N LYS A 184 4.96 0.03 15.67
CA LYS A 184 6.07 0.12 14.73
C LYS A 184 5.58 0.71 13.40
N ASN A 185 6.33 1.64 12.85
CA ASN A 185 6.18 2.17 11.51
C ASN A 185 7.09 1.36 10.56
N GLY A 186 6.52 0.33 9.95
CA GLY A 186 7.20 -0.51 8.99
C GLY A 186 7.34 0.11 7.60
N ILE A 187 8.15 -0.54 6.78
CA ILE A 187 8.34 -0.20 5.36
C ILE A 187 7.71 -1.32 4.53
N GLY A 188 6.65 -0.98 3.78
CA GLY A 188 5.94 -1.89 2.87
C GLY A 188 6.79 -2.23 1.64
N ARG A 189 6.42 -3.28 0.90
CA ARG A 189 7.04 -3.68 -0.38
C ARG A 189 6.47 -2.87 -1.55
N THR A 190 7.11 -2.97 -2.71
CA THR A 190 6.68 -2.29 -3.96
C THR A 190 5.29 -2.69 -4.45
N TRP A 191 4.85 -3.90 -4.09
CA TRP A 191 3.52 -4.40 -4.43
C TRP A 191 2.47 -4.16 -3.34
N ASP A 192 2.81 -3.54 -2.22
CA ASP A 192 1.87 -3.15 -1.16
C ASP A 192 1.23 -1.77 -1.47
N GLU A 193 0.02 -1.48 -0.95
CA GLU A 193 -0.72 -0.27 -1.36
C GLU A 193 0.02 1.04 -1.06
N ASN A 194 0.87 1.07 -0.02
CA ASN A 194 1.71 2.21 0.33
C ASN A 194 3.08 1.76 0.85
N SER A 195 4.05 2.68 0.84
CA SER A 195 5.43 2.42 1.30
C SER A 195 5.59 2.35 2.81
N ARG A 196 4.63 2.86 3.58
CA ARG A 196 4.63 2.82 5.06
C ARG A 196 3.47 1.96 5.58
N GLU A 197 3.76 1.20 6.62
CA GLU A 197 2.80 0.30 7.28
C GLU A 197 2.80 0.58 8.78
N MET A 198 1.69 1.05 9.34
CA MET A 198 1.56 1.13 10.79
C MET A 198 1.17 -0.23 11.37
N GLU A 199 1.98 -0.72 12.29
CA GLU A 199 1.81 -2.00 12.97
C GLU A 199 1.58 -1.77 14.48
N PHE A 200 0.52 -2.37 15.01
CA PHE A 200 0.26 -2.43 16.44
C PHE A 200 0.37 -3.87 16.92
N ILE A 201 1.25 -4.09 17.90
CA ILE A 201 1.62 -5.42 18.38
C ILE A 201 1.25 -5.53 19.85
N ILE A 202 0.48 -6.55 20.18
CA ILE A 202 0.11 -6.87 21.55
C ILE A 202 0.97 -8.05 22.00
N TYR A 203 1.83 -7.83 22.98
CA TYR A 203 2.68 -8.85 23.60
C TYR A 203 2.04 -9.40 24.87
N ASP A 204 2.27 -10.69 25.12
CA ASP A 204 1.95 -11.27 26.42
C ASP A 204 2.79 -10.62 27.52
N LYS A 205 2.12 -10.08 28.54
CA LYS A 205 2.76 -9.36 29.66
C LYS A 205 3.82 -10.18 30.39
N TYR A 206 3.68 -11.50 30.47
CA TYR A 206 4.63 -12.36 31.20
C TYR A 206 5.94 -12.58 30.44
N TYR A 207 5.97 -12.26 29.14
CA TYR A 207 7.09 -12.58 28.26
C TYR A 207 7.73 -11.34 27.63
N TYR A 208 7.12 -10.16 27.73
CA TYR A 208 7.61 -8.94 27.08
C TYR A 208 9.08 -8.59 27.40
N GLU A 209 9.49 -8.72 28.67
CA GLU A 209 10.85 -8.43 29.12
C GLU A 209 11.91 -9.47 28.68
N LYS A 210 11.49 -10.64 28.19
CA LYS A 210 12.44 -11.70 27.79
C LYS A 210 13.16 -11.30 26.52
N LYS A 211 14.49 -11.32 26.49
CA LYS A 211 15.28 -10.75 25.37
C LYS A 211 15.15 -11.50 24.03
N GLU A 212 14.76 -12.78 24.05
CA GLU A 212 14.64 -13.59 22.83
C GLU A 212 13.26 -13.41 22.18
N LEU A 213 13.24 -12.93 20.92
CA LEU A 213 12.00 -12.70 20.15
C LEU A 213 11.15 -13.97 19.98
N ILE A 214 11.79 -15.14 19.87
CA ILE A 214 11.09 -16.43 19.75
C ILE A 214 10.31 -16.78 21.03
N CYS A 215 10.66 -16.15 22.16
CA CYS A 215 10.04 -16.35 23.46
C CYS A 215 8.99 -15.29 23.80
N ARG A 216 8.59 -14.42 22.86
CA ARG A 216 7.58 -13.37 23.08
C ARG A 216 6.29 -13.68 22.30
N PRO A 217 5.33 -14.44 22.87
CA PRO A 217 4.00 -14.58 22.27
C PRO A 217 3.41 -13.20 21.97
N ARG A 218 2.91 -13.04 20.75
CA ARG A 218 2.40 -11.75 20.25
C ARG A 218 1.19 -11.92 19.34
N TYR A 219 0.37 -10.88 19.30
CA TYR A 219 -0.76 -10.73 18.40
C TYR A 219 -0.59 -9.43 17.63
N LYS A 220 -0.65 -9.51 16.31
CA LYS A 220 -0.60 -8.31 15.46
C LYS A 220 -2.01 -7.90 15.10
N LEU A 221 -2.37 -6.66 15.42
CA LEU A 221 -3.56 -6.06 14.85
C LEU A 221 -3.38 -5.89 13.33
N PRO A 222 -4.47 -5.70 12.55
CA PRO A 222 -4.37 -5.39 11.14
C PRO A 222 -3.42 -4.21 10.89
N LEU A 223 -2.57 -4.37 9.88
CA LEU A 223 -1.68 -3.32 9.41
C LEU A 223 -2.47 -2.26 8.68
N ILE A 224 -2.07 -1.02 8.88
CA ILE A 224 -2.63 0.13 8.16
C ILE A 224 -1.58 0.61 7.20
N ARG A 225 -1.82 0.45 5.89
CA ARG A 225 -0.92 0.97 4.86
C ARG A 225 -1.33 2.37 4.51
N TYR A 226 -0.48 3.34 4.80
CA TYR A 226 -0.85 4.75 4.72
C TYR A 226 0.23 5.59 4.03
N GLY A 227 -0.16 6.78 3.61
CA GLY A 227 0.73 7.85 3.19
C GLY A 227 0.24 9.18 3.74
N ILE A 228 1.14 10.16 3.85
CA ILE A 228 0.77 11.52 4.22
C ILE A 228 1.31 12.45 3.15
N TYR A 229 0.47 13.34 2.64
CA TYR A 229 0.85 14.29 1.61
C TYR A 229 0.19 15.65 1.90
N LYS A 230 0.54 16.68 1.13
CA LYS A 230 -0.03 18.03 1.28
C LYS A 230 -1.04 18.34 0.17
N LYS A 231 -2.19 18.88 0.59
CA LYS A 231 -3.24 19.42 -0.27
C LYS A 231 -3.60 20.81 0.25
N ASN A 232 -3.44 21.85 -0.57
CA ASN A 232 -3.70 23.25 -0.18
C ASN A 232 -2.98 23.67 1.12
N GLY A 233 -1.72 23.25 1.28
CA GLY A 233 -0.89 23.55 2.46
C GLY A 233 -1.23 22.76 3.73
N LYS A 234 -2.26 21.91 3.72
CA LYS A 234 -2.65 21.04 4.85
C LYS A 234 -2.20 19.61 4.62
N LYS A 235 -1.82 18.91 5.68
CA LYS A 235 -1.53 17.47 5.64
C LYS A 235 -2.82 16.67 5.51
N VAL A 236 -2.84 15.73 4.56
CA VAL A 236 -3.91 14.76 4.35
C VAL A 236 -3.31 13.36 4.53
N CYS A 237 -4.00 12.51 5.28
CA CYS A 237 -3.63 11.10 5.41
C CYS A 237 -4.38 10.25 4.38
N TYR A 238 -3.63 9.56 3.55
CA TYR A 238 -4.13 8.56 2.64
C TYR A 238 -4.10 7.18 3.32
N ILE A 239 -5.24 6.47 3.38
CA ILE A 239 -5.31 5.09 3.88
C ILE A 239 -5.59 4.16 2.72
N GLY A 240 -4.55 3.42 2.28
CA GLY A 240 -4.63 2.53 1.12
C GLY A 240 -5.20 1.16 1.46
N SER A 241 -4.97 0.64 2.67
CA SER A 241 -5.56 -0.63 3.13
C SER A 241 -5.47 -0.83 4.65
N ILE A 242 -6.36 -1.68 5.18
CA ILE A 242 -6.33 -2.18 6.56
C ILE A 242 -6.43 -3.71 6.50
N GLN A 243 -5.31 -4.41 6.66
CA GLN A 243 -5.23 -5.85 6.37
C GLN A 243 -4.49 -6.62 7.47
N SER A 244 -4.98 -7.80 7.83
CA SER A 244 -4.25 -8.71 8.72
C SER A 244 -3.15 -9.44 7.95
N LYS A 245 -1.91 -9.45 8.46
CA LYS A 245 -0.92 -10.44 7.99
C LYS A 245 -1.41 -11.83 8.38
N THR A 246 -1.32 -12.77 7.45
CA THR A 246 -1.59 -14.19 7.71
C THR A 246 -0.41 -14.77 8.47
N ASP A 247 -0.38 -14.55 9.77
CA ASP A 247 0.66 -15.13 10.64
C ASP A 247 0.11 -16.39 11.32
N ASP A 248 0.95 -17.43 11.28
CA ASP A 248 0.96 -18.75 11.94
C ASP A 248 -0.38 -19.40 12.40
N TYR A 249 -0.69 -20.58 11.87
CA TYR A 249 -1.91 -21.35 12.16
C TYR A 249 -1.97 -21.91 13.59
N SER A 250 -0.90 -21.80 14.37
CA SER A 250 -0.90 -22.22 15.77
C SER A 250 -1.54 -21.13 16.66
N LYS A 251 -2.79 -21.39 17.09
CA LYS A 251 -3.48 -20.50 18.04
C LYS A 251 -2.80 -20.53 19.40
N THR A 252 -1.93 -19.56 19.66
CA THR A 252 -1.38 -19.29 21.00
C THR A 252 -2.51 -18.95 21.99
N ASP A 253 -2.26 -19.09 23.29
CA ASP A 253 -3.27 -18.75 24.30
C ASP A 253 -3.57 -17.25 24.32
N LEU A 254 -2.57 -16.41 24.05
CA LEU A 254 -2.73 -14.97 23.80
C LEU A 254 -3.72 -14.71 22.65
N GLN A 255 -3.58 -15.42 21.52
CA GLN A 255 -4.48 -15.30 20.38
C GLN A 255 -5.94 -15.59 20.77
N LYS A 256 -6.17 -16.70 21.48
CA LYS A 256 -7.53 -17.08 21.95
C LYS A 256 -8.10 -16.06 22.94
N GLN A 257 -7.26 -15.47 23.78
CA GLN A 257 -7.66 -14.45 24.74
C GLN A 257 -8.09 -13.17 24.04
N ILE A 258 -7.27 -12.66 23.12
CA ILE A 258 -7.56 -11.43 22.37
C ILE A 258 -8.78 -11.63 21.46
N ASP A 259 -8.89 -12.77 20.78
CA ASP A 259 -10.03 -13.06 19.90
C ASP A 259 -11.37 -13.07 20.64
N ARG A 260 -11.39 -13.42 21.93
CA ARG A 260 -12.60 -13.31 22.77
C ARG A 260 -12.86 -11.87 23.22
N LYS A 261 -11.82 -11.16 23.67
CA LYS A 261 -11.96 -9.85 24.32
C LYS A 261 -12.15 -8.69 23.35
N LYS A 262 -11.64 -8.80 22.12
CA LYS A 262 -11.76 -7.74 21.10
C LYS A 262 -13.21 -7.36 20.79
N TYR A 263 -14.17 -8.27 20.99
CA TYR A 263 -15.60 -7.99 20.77
C TYR A 263 -16.19 -6.96 21.74
N LYS A 264 -15.49 -6.60 22.83
CA LYS A 264 -15.84 -5.42 23.63
C LYS A 264 -15.86 -4.12 22.82
N ALA A 265 -15.13 -4.07 21.71
CA ALA A 265 -15.18 -2.95 20.76
C ALA A 265 -16.55 -2.74 20.08
N ASN A 266 -17.48 -3.70 20.20
CA ASN A 266 -18.85 -3.56 19.69
C ASN A 266 -19.81 -2.91 20.70
N GLU A 267 -19.35 -2.56 21.89
CA GLU A 267 -20.17 -1.86 22.88
C GLU A 267 -20.71 -0.54 22.32
N GLY A 268 -22.03 -0.35 22.38
CA GLY A 268 -22.72 0.87 21.93
C GLY A 268 -23.01 0.95 20.42
N VAL A 269 -22.94 -0.18 19.70
CA VAL A 269 -23.01 -0.19 18.23
C VAL A 269 -24.22 -1.00 17.79
N ALA A 270 -24.99 -0.45 16.86
CA ALA A 270 -26.12 -1.14 16.24
C ALA A 270 -25.66 -2.42 15.51
N ARG A 271 -26.51 -3.45 15.50
CA ARG A 271 -26.21 -4.76 14.89
C ARG A 271 -25.80 -4.63 13.41
N GLU A 272 -26.47 -3.76 12.67
CA GLU A 272 -26.16 -3.45 11.26
C GLU A 272 -24.74 -2.90 11.07
N GLY A 273 -24.21 -2.16 12.05
CA GLY A 273 -22.83 -1.68 12.04
C GLY A 273 -21.80 -2.70 12.51
N ILE A 274 -22.23 -3.79 13.18
CA ILE A 274 -21.33 -4.88 13.59
C ILE A 274 -21.09 -5.82 12.42
N GLU A 275 -22.11 -6.06 11.60
CA GLU A 275 -22.01 -6.91 10.43
C GLU A 275 -20.99 -6.31 9.45
N GLN A 276 -20.19 -7.17 8.81
CA GLN A 276 -19.15 -6.83 7.79
C GLN A 276 -17.80 -6.32 8.32
N VAL A 277 -17.68 -5.90 9.59
CA VAL A 277 -16.41 -5.34 10.11
C VAL A 277 -15.88 -6.10 11.31
N GLU A 278 -14.68 -6.65 11.17
CA GLU A 278 -14.01 -7.34 12.27
C GLU A 278 -13.47 -6.34 13.32
N PRO A 279 -13.76 -6.54 14.63
CA PRO A 279 -13.37 -5.60 15.69
C PRO A 279 -11.89 -5.20 15.73
N LYS A 280 -10.98 -6.11 15.38
CA LYS A 280 -9.52 -5.82 15.37
C LYS A 280 -9.15 -4.71 14.38
N CYS A 281 -9.90 -4.55 13.29
CA CYS A 281 -9.69 -3.45 12.33
C CYS A 281 -10.01 -2.10 12.97
N ILE A 282 -11.06 -2.04 13.79
CA ILE A 282 -11.47 -0.81 14.50
C ILE A 282 -10.50 -0.48 15.63
N LEU A 283 -9.97 -1.48 16.34
CA LEU A 283 -8.90 -1.27 17.34
C LEU A 283 -7.65 -0.64 16.70
N ALA A 284 -7.20 -1.19 15.57
CA ALA A 284 -6.04 -0.65 14.83
C ALA A 284 -6.30 0.77 14.33
N LEU A 285 -7.45 0.99 13.67
CA LEU A 285 -7.81 2.28 13.09
C LEU A 285 -7.98 3.36 14.16
N SER A 286 -8.58 3.03 15.31
CA SER A 286 -8.71 3.95 16.45
C SER A 286 -7.36 4.42 16.97
N LEU A 287 -6.41 3.50 17.19
CA LEU A 287 -5.05 3.85 17.60
C LEU A 287 -4.38 4.77 16.57
N PHE A 288 -4.52 4.45 15.28
CA PHE A 288 -3.91 5.23 14.21
C PHE A 288 -4.51 6.63 14.06
N VAL A 289 -5.83 6.77 14.14
CA VAL A 289 -6.50 8.09 14.10
C VAL A 289 -6.09 8.95 15.28
N ASN A 290 -5.93 8.36 16.47
CA ASN A 290 -5.42 9.09 17.63
C ASN A 290 -3.97 9.59 17.41
N LEU A 291 -3.13 8.84 16.68
CA LEU A 291 -1.79 9.31 16.30
C LEU A 291 -1.85 10.44 15.26
N LEU A 292 -2.76 10.36 14.29
CA LEU A 292 -2.98 11.45 13.32
C LEU A 292 -3.38 12.74 14.04
N HIS A 293 -4.27 12.66 15.02
CA HIS A 293 -4.69 13.79 15.84
C HIS A 293 -3.51 14.46 16.58
N LYS A 294 -2.57 13.67 17.10
CA LYS A 294 -1.34 14.20 17.74
C LYS A 294 -0.47 15.01 16.78
N GLU A 295 -0.51 14.67 15.50
CA GLU A 295 0.22 15.37 14.44
C GLU A 295 -0.61 16.48 13.78
N GLY A 296 -1.82 16.75 14.30
CA GLY A 296 -2.75 17.75 13.76
C GLY A 296 -3.34 17.39 12.39
N ILE A 297 -3.31 16.11 12.01
CA ILE A 297 -3.83 15.61 10.74
C ILE A 297 -5.28 15.20 10.96
N THR A 298 -6.19 15.88 10.28
CA THR A 298 -7.64 15.65 10.40
C THR A 298 -8.28 15.17 9.10
N ASP A 299 -7.67 15.48 7.95
CA ASP A 299 -8.22 15.13 6.66
C ASP A 299 -7.69 13.75 6.24
N ILE A 300 -8.61 12.83 5.91
CA ILE A 300 -8.32 11.45 5.55
C ILE A 300 -8.96 11.14 4.20
N GLU A 301 -8.19 10.56 3.29
CA GLU A 301 -8.65 10.10 1.98
C GLU A 301 -8.51 8.58 1.86
N ILE A 302 -9.52 7.94 1.28
CA ILE A 302 -9.58 6.49 1.09
C ILE A 302 -9.94 6.20 -0.37
N PRO A 303 -9.18 5.36 -1.09
CA PRO A 303 -9.44 5.06 -2.49
C PRO A 303 -10.75 4.29 -2.64
N GLY A 304 -11.52 4.63 -3.68
CA GLY A 304 -12.76 3.93 -4.02
C GLY A 304 -12.56 2.75 -4.96
N LEU A 305 -11.56 2.80 -5.84
CA LEU A 305 -11.29 1.74 -6.82
C LEU A 305 -9.88 1.84 -7.41
N TYR A 306 -9.26 0.68 -7.66
CA TYR A 306 -7.99 0.57 -8.38
C TYR A 306 -8.15 -0.31 -9.63
N VAL A 307 -8.44 0.32 -10.77
CA VAL A 307 -8.77 -0.39 -12.01
C VAL A 307 -7.63 -1.28 -12.52
N LEU A 308 -6.39 -0.80 -12.42
CA LEU A 308 -5.22 -1.56 -12.87
C LEU A 308 -4.87 -2.70 -11.90
N ASP A 309 -5.14 -2.55 -10.60
CA ASP A 309 -4.92 -3.61 -9.61
C ASP A 309 -5.86 -4.81 -9.87
N TYR A 310 -7.13 -4.54 -10.20
CA TYR A 310 -8.08 -5.58 -10.59
C TYR A 310 -7.59 -6.36 -11.82
N GLU A 311 -7.25 -5.64 -12.91
CA GLU A 311 -6.75 -6.27 -14.15
C GLU A 311 -5.45 -7.06 -13.90
N TYR A 312 -4.57 -6.55 -13.03
CA TYR A 312 -3.34 -7.24 -12.64
C TYR A 312 -3.64 -8.58 -11.99
N HIS A 313 -4.60 -8.63 -11.06
CA HIS A 313 -5.01 -9.85 -10.39
C HIS A 313 -5.71 -10.83 -11.34
N GLU A 314 -6.51 -10.35 -12.29
CA GLU A 314 -7.13 -11.20 -13.32
C GLU A 314 -6.06 -11.87 -14.22
N LYS A 315 -5.13 -11.07 -14.76
CA LYS A 315 -4.03 -11.56 -15.62
C LYS A 315 -3.12 -12.52 -14.87
N ARG A 316 -2.75 -12.17 -13.63
CA ARG A 316 -1.94 -13.02 -12.75
C ARG A 316 -2.63 -14.35 -12.45
N SER A 317 -3.94 -14.36 -12.17
CA SER A 317 -4.71 -15.59 -11.94
C SER A 317 -4.65 -16.52 -13.15
N LYS A 318 -4.88 -15.99 -14.37
CA LYS A 318 -4.81 -16.76 -15.62
C LYS A 318 -3.42 -17.39 -15.82
N ARG A 319 -2.35 -16.62 -15.59
CA ARG A 319 -0.97 -17.11 -15.69
C ARG A 319 -0.68 -18.21 -14.67
N LEU A 320 -0.97 -17.96 -13.39
CA LEU A 320 -0.70 -18.91 -12.32
C LEU A 320 -1.41 -20.25 -12.55
N LEU A 321 -2.67 -20.21 -13.02
CA LEU A 321 -3.42 -21.41 -13.35
C LEU A 321 -2.81 -22.18 -14.52
N LYS A 322 -2.38 -21.45 -15.57
CA LYS A 322 -1.70 -22.06 -16.73
C LYS A 322 -0.39 -22.72 -16.34
N GLU A 323 0.45 -22.03 -15.56
CA GLU A 323 1.73 -22.56 -15.05
C GLU A 323 1.52 -23.76 -14.14
N PHE A 324 0.54 -23.70 -13.25
CA PHE A 324 0.19 -24.80 -12.35
C PHE A 324 -0.23 -26.05 -13.12
N ASN A 325 -1.13 -25.89 -14.09
CA ASN A 325 -1.62 -27.00 -14.92
C ASN A 325 -0.51 -27.59 -15.81
N ALA A 326 0.41 -26.76 -16.33
CA ALA A 326 1.56 -27.22 -17.09
C ALA A 326 2.57 -27.99 -16.22
N LYS A 327 2.73 -27.59 -14.95
CA LYS A 327 3.67 -28.19 -14.00
C LYS A 327 3.19 -29.53 -13.44
N TRP A 328 1.89 -29.68 -13.19
CA TRP A 328 1.31 -30.82 -12.46
C TRP A 328 0.54 -31.79 -13.37
N THR A 329 1.27 -32.72 -13.99
CA THR A 329 0.70 -33.88 -14.67
C THR A 329 0.20 -34.93 -13.67
N GLU A 330 -0.70 -35.84 -14.08
CA GLU A 330 -1.19 -36.93 -13.21
C GLU A 330 -0.05 -37.76 -12.61
N GLU A 331 0.94 -38.14 -13.42
CA GLU A 331 2.13 -38.87 -12.96
C GLU A 331 2.88 -38.11 -11.85
N LYS A 332 3.02 -36.79 -11.97
CA LYS A 332 3.74 -35.98 -10.98
C LYS A 332 2.93 -35.80 -9.70
N LYS A 333 1.61 -35.70 -9.80
CA LYS A 333 0.71 -35.66 -8.64
C LYS A 333 0.81 -36.95 -7.83
N GLU A 334 0.87 -38.10 -8.49
CA GLU A 334 1.04 -39.40 -7.84
C GLU A 334 2.41 -39.53 -7.16
N LYS A 335 3.48 -39.04 -7.81
CA LYS A 335 4.85 -39.06 -7.24
C LYS A 335 5.05 -38.09 -6.07
N HIS A 336 4.36 -36.95 -6.06
CA HIS A 336 4.54 -35.88 -5.07
C HIS A 336 3.20 -35.30 -4.55
N PRO A 337 2.36 -36.11 -3.90
CA PRO A 337 0.99 -35.72 -3.53
C PRO A 337 0.95 -34.58 -2.50
N ASP A 338 1.86 -34.55 -1.54
CA ASP A 338 1.86 -33.51 -0.50
C ASP A 338 2.34 -32.17 -1.04
N TRP A 339 3.35 -32.17 -1.92
CA TRP A 339 3.80 -30.96 -2.60
C TRP A 339 2.70 -30.40 -3.53
N TYR A 340 1.96 -31.27 -4.22
CA TYR A 340 0.80 -30.86 -4.99
C TYR A 340 -0.28 -30.20 -4.12
N LYS A 341 -0.64 -30.81 -2.99
CA LYS A 341 -1.64 -30.25 -2.07
C LYS A 341 -1.22 -28.89 -1.54
N GLU A 342 0.04 -28.72 -1.20
CA GLU A 342 0.58 -27.44 -0.74
C GLU A 342 0.52 -26.37 -1.83
N GLU A 343 0.96 -26.67 -3.05
CA GLU A 343 0.87 -25.71 -4.15
C GLU A 343 -0.57 -25.39 -4.57
N LEU A 344 -1.45 -26.40 -4.56
CA LEU A 344 -2.89 -26.20 -4.81
C LEU A 344 -3.51 -25.29 -3.74
N PHE A 345 -3.11 -25.47 -2.48
CA PHE A 345 -3.52 -24.59 -1.40
C PHE A 345 -3.08 -23.15 -1.66
N TYR A 346 -1.82 -22.90 -2.02
CA TYR A 346 -1.33 -21.56 -2.34
C TYR A 346 -2.01 -20.95 -3.59
N LEU A 347 -2.24 -21.75 -4.63
CA LEU A 347 -2.97 -21.33 -5.83
C LEU A 347 -4.36 -20.83 -5.45
N ASN A 348 -5.12 -21.61 -4.67
CA ASN A 348 -6.49 -21.29 -4.26
C ASN A 348 -6.61 -20.03 -3.39
N ARG A 349 -5.53 -19.56 -2.77
CA ARG A 349 -5.52 -18.30 -1.99
C ARG A 349 -5.51 -17.04 -2.86
N SER A 350 -5.11 -17.15 -4.12
CA SER A 350 -4.88 -15.99 -4.99
C SER A 350 -5.57 -16.08 -6.35
N CYS A 351 -5.73 -17.28 -6.91
CA CYS A 351 -6.33 -17.50 -8.21
C CYS A 351 -7.86 -17.32 -8.16
N GLY A 352 -8.41 -16.51 -9.07
CA GLY A 352 -9.85 -16.26 -9.16
C GLY A 352 -10.39 -15.52 -7.94
N LYS A 353 -9.58 -14.62 -7.36
CA LYS A 353 -9.89 -13.83 -6.16
C LYS A 353 -9.89 -12.33 -6.42
N GLU A 354 -9.79 -11.90 -7.67
CA GLU A 354 -9.79 -10.51 -8.11
C GLU A 354 -10.97 -9.71 -7.52
N ASP A 355 -12.20 -10.21 -7.61
CA ASP A 355 -13.39 -9.57 -7.00
C ASP A 355 -13.24 -9.38 -5.50
N LEU A 356 -12.81 -10.43 -4.78
CA LEU A 356 -12.63 -10.39 -3.33
C LEU A 356 -11.50 -9.42 -2.94
N ILE A 357 -10.41 -9.39 -3.71
CA ILE A 357 -9.28 -8.49 -3.48
C ILE A 357 -9.73 -7.05 -3.66
N SER A 358 -10.49 -6.77 -4.73
CA SER A 358 -11.11 -5.46 -4.96
C SER A 358 -12.02 -5.09 -3.80
N GLU A 359 -13.00 -5.95 -3.46
CA GLU A 359 -13.95 -5.73 -2.36
C GLU A 359 -13.26 -5.39 -1.02
N ILE A 360 -12.13 -6.04 -0.73
CA ILE A 360 -11.33 -5.78 0.47
C ILE A 360 -10.69 -4.39 0.44
N LYS A 361 -10.22 -3.94 -0.73
CA LYS A 361 -9.53 -2.66 -0.91
C LYS A 361 -10.49 -1.47 -1.08
N SER A 362 -11.75 -1.70 -1.46
CA SER A 362 -12.77 -0.66 -1.63
C SER A 362 -13.88 -0.75 -0.57
N GLU A 363 -14.91 -1.55 -0.80
CA GLU A 363 -16.15 -1.55 -0.03
C GLU A 363 -15.92 -1.88 1.45
N ARG A 364 -15.11 -2.91 1.74
CA ARG A 364 -14.81 -3.28 3.13
C ARG A 364 -13.95 -2.23 3.82
N LEU A 365 -13.03 -1.58 3.11
CA LEU A 365 -12.23 -0.49 3.68
C LEU A 365 -13.11 0.70 4.05
N ILE A 366 -14.04 1.08 3.17
CA ILE A 366 -15.05 2.12 3.43
C ILE A 366 -15.92 1.71 4.62
N ALA A 367 -16.38 0.45 4.70
CA ALA A 367 -17.17 -0.04 5.83
C ALA A 367 -16.41 0.05 7.16
N ILE A 368 -15.12 -0.33 7.19
CA ILE A 368 -14.26 -0.22 8.37
C ILE A 368 -14.17 1.24 8.85
N VAL A 369 -14.03 2.18 7.92
CA VAL A 369 -13.87 3.60 8.28
C VAL A 369 -15.19 4.24 8.70
N ARG A 370 -16.30 3.94 8.02
CA ARG A 370 -17.65 4.33 8.46
C ARG A 370 -17.93 3.84 9.88
N ARG A 371 -17.48 2.62 10.18
CA ARG A 371 -17.68 2.00 11.48
C ARG A 371 -16.96 2.74 12.63
N LEU A 372 -15.91 3.50 12.33
CA LEU A 372 -15.22 4.35 13.29
C LEU A 372 -16.15 5.45 13.86
N MET A 373 -17.08 5.96 13.07
CA MET A 373 -17.96 7.08 13.44
C MET A 373 -18.86 6.78 14.66
N TYR A 374 -19.18 5.51 14.90
CA TYR A 374 -19.91 5.09 16.12
C TYR A 374 -19.14 5.39 17.40
N HIS A 375 -17.81 5.38 17.34
CA HIS A 375 -16.92 5.64 18.47
C HIS A 375 -16.39 7.07 18.47
N TYR A 376 -16.36 7.71 17.31
CA TYR A 376 -15.85 9.05 17.10
C TYR A 376 -16.95 9.94 16.49
N PRO A 377 -17.93 10.42 17.29
CA PRO A 377 -19.14 11.08 16.79
C PRO A 377 -18.89 12.42 16.06
N ASN A 378 -17.72 13.03 16.24
CA ASN A 378 -17.34 14.25 15.54
C ASN A 378 -16.67 13.99 14.19
N VAL A 379 -16.39 12.72 13.84
CA VAL A 379 -15.89 12.35 12.52
C VAL A 379 -17.02 12.47 11.52
N ASP A 380 -16.73 13.07 10.37
CA ASP A 380 -17.70 13.35 9.32
C ASP A 380 -17.17 12.93 7.95
N ILE A 381 -18.04 12.34 7.13
CA ILE A 381 -17.74 11.97 5.75
C ILE A 381 -18.18 13.14 4.86
N LYS A 382 -17.21 13.76 4.19
CA LYS A 382 -17.44 14.92 3.33
C LYS A 382 -17.95 14.53 1.95
N SER A 383 -17.50 13.40 1.42
CA SER A 383 -17.98 12.82 0.16
C SER A 383 -17.58 11.36 0.04
N TYR A 384 -18.36 10.59 -0.72
CA TYR A 384 -18.04 9.22 -1.11
C TYR A 384 -17.30 9.19 -2.47
N PRO A 385 -16.63 8.07 -2.81
CA PRO A 385 -16.04 7.92 -4.13
C PRO A 385 -17.10 8.07 -5.22
N GLY A 386 -16.81 8.87 -6.23
CA GLY A 386 -17.72 9.21 -7.33
C GLY A 386 -18.54 10.49 -7.13
N ASP A 387 -18.63 11.03 -5.91
CA ASP A 387 -19.32 12.31 -5.65
C ASP A 387 -18.52 13.52 -6.16
N VAL A 388 -17.20 13.49 -5.96
CA VAL A 388 -16.28 14.58 -6.31
C VAL A 388 -15.08 14.06 -7.09
N ASP A 389 -14.48 12.97 -6.61
CA ASP A 389 -13.37 12.25 -7.24
C ASP A 389 -13.44 10.77 -6.81
N SER A 390 -12.42 9.99 -7.15
CA SER A 390 -12.32 8.56 -6.86
C SER A 390 -12.00 8.22 -5.40
N PHE A 391 -12.05 9.19 -4.47
CA PHE A 391 -11.76 8.99 -3.05
C PHE A 391 -12.99 9.26 -2.17
N MET A 392 -13.07 8.53 -1.06
CA MET A 392 -13.87 8.95 0.08
C MET A 392 -13.09 10.00 0.86
N HIS A 393 -13.69 11.16 1.10
CA HIS A 393 -13.10 12.24 1.89
C HIS A 393 -13.73 12.25 3.27
N MET A 394 -12.89 12.14 4.30
CA MET A 394 -13.32 12.15 5.69
C MET A 394 -12.57 13.23 6.46
N ASN A 395 -13.28 13.92 7.35
CA ASN A 395 -12.68 14.78 8.34
C ASN A 395 -12.83 14.15 9.73
N ALA A 396 -11.72 13.92 10.40
CA ALA A 396 -11.63 13.46 11.77
C ALA A 396 -11.03 14.57 12.64
N PRO A 397 -11.86 15.41 13.29
CA PRO A 397 -11.36 16.49 14.13
C PRO A 397 -10.54 15.99 15.32
N VAL A 398 -9.50 16.74 15.67
CA VAL A 398 -8.66 16.46 16.85
C VAL A 398 -9.51 16.36 18.11
N ILE A 399 -9.38 15.22 18.80
CA ILE A 399 -10.03 14.97 20.08
C ILE A 399 -9.27 15.69 21.20
N ARG A 400 -10.00 16.48 21.99
CA ARG A 400 -9.45 17.25 23.11
C ARG A 400 -9.71 16.62 24.46
N ASP A 401 -10.73 15.78 24.55
CA ASP A 401 -11.11 15.06 25.77
C ASP A 401 -11.57 13.64 25.38
N LYS A 402 -11.08 12.62 26.09
CA LYS A 402 -11.51 11.22 25.90
C LYS A 402 -13.01 11.04 25.99
N LYS A 403 -13.75 11.91 26.69
CA LYS A 403 -15.23 11.90 26.75
C LYS A 403 -15.89 12.13 25.39
N GLN A 404 -15.16 12.66 24.41
CA GLN A 404 -15.62 12.78 23.03
C GLN A 404 -15.59 11.45 22.27
N ILE A 405 -15.02 10.39 22.86
CA ILE A 405 -14.98 9.03 22.30
C ILE A 405 -16.01 8.16 23.02
N SER A 406 -16.81 7.43 22.25
CA SER A 406 -17.79 6.48 22.76
C SER A 406 -17.17 5.08 22.94
N GLY A 407 -17.39 4.47 24.10
CA GLY A 407 -16.92 3.13 24.44
C GLY A 407 -15.63 3.14 25.28
N SER A 408 -15.65 2.38 26.38
CA SER A 408 -14.57 2.34 27.37
C SER A 408 -13.23 1.90 26.78
N VAL A 409 -13.26 0.91 25.88
CA VAL A 409 -12.09 0.39 25.16
C VAL A 409 -11.37 1.50 24.38
N PHE A 410 -12.10 2.31 23.62
CA PHE A 410 -11.48 3.32 22.76
C PHE A 410 -10.98 4.54 23.55
N GLN A 411 -11.65 4.88 24.66
CA GLN A 411 -11.16 5.89 25.60
C GLN A 411 -9.84 5.46 26.26
N GLU A 412 -9.70 4.16 26.57
CA GLU A 412 -8.46 3.59 27.07
C GLU A 412 -7.34 3.71 26.02
N LEU A 413 -7.59 3.27 24.78
CA LEU A 413 -6.63 3.35 23.68
C LEU A 413 -6.18 4.79 23.39
N TYR A 414 -7.11 5.75 23.42
CA TYR A 414 -6.78 7.18 23.30
C TYR A 414 -5.87 7.65 24.43
N SER A 415 -6.17 7.25 25.67
CA SER A 415 -5.37 7.64 26.83
C SER A 415 -3.92 7.16 26.71
N LEU A 416 -3.69 5.94 26.19
CA LEU A 416 -2.34 5.40 25.95
C LEU A 416 -1.52 6.27 25.00
N ILE A 417 -2.13 6.72 23.90
CA ILE A 417 -1.48 7.60 22.91
C ILE A 417 -1.24 9.00 23.49
N GLU A 418 -2.16 9.52 24.30
CA GLU A 418 -2.05 10.85 24.93
C GLU A 418 -0.89 10.91 25.94
N THR A 419 -0.81 9.95 26.87
CA THR A 419 0.16 9.98 27.98
C THR A 419 1.62 9.90 27.53
N LYS A 420 1.92 9.25 26.41
CA LYS A 420 3.28 9.08 25.88
C LYS A 420 3.89 10.34 25.25
N SER A 421 3.12 11.44 25.16
CA SER A 421 3.60 12.70 24.61
C SER A 421 4.38 13.60 25.59
N MET A 422 4.60 13.15 26.84
CA MET A 422 5.36 13.91 27.85
C MET A 422 6.86 13.59 27.94
N ASP A 423 7.34 12.53 27.27
CA ASP A 423 8.78 12.26 27.14
C ASP A 423 9.27 12.77 25.77
N ARG A 424 9.46 14.09 25.66
CA ARG A 424 10.14 14.74 24.53
C ARG A 424 11.62 14.93 24.82
#